data_AF-A0A976CCL7-F1
#
_entry.id   AF-A0A976CCL7-F1
#
_cell.length_a   1.000
_cell.length_b   1.000
_cell.length_c   1.000
_cell.angle_alpha   90.00
_cell.angle_beta   90.00
_cell.angle_gamma   90.00
#
_symmetry.space_group_name_H-M   'P 1'
#
loop_
_entity.id
_entity.type
_entity.pdbx_description
1 polymer ?
#
loop_
_entity_poly.entity_id
_entity_poly.type
_entity_poly.pdbx_seq_one_letter_code
_entity_poly.pdbx_strand_id
1 'polypeptide(L)' 'REEGEKNNWKVFIPALEYCTDNAAMIAITAYFKYQKEMFVSQNTSPLPRMEWE' A
#
# COMPACT_ATOMS: atom_id res chain seq x y z
N ARG A 1 19.01 5.02 6.56
CA ARG A 1 19.46 4.04 7.59
C ARG A 1 20.15 4.77 8.73
N GLU A 2 21.10 5.67 8.44
CA GLU A 2 21.74 6.56 9.42
C GLU A 2 20.76 7.22 10.41
N GLU A 3 19.68 7.85 9.93
CA GLU A 3 18.68 8.48 10.82
C GLU A 3 17.95 7.47 11.71
N GLY A 4 17.72 6.26 11.19
CA GLY A 4 17.10 5.19 11.97
C GLY A 4 18.00 4.70 13.09
N GLU A 5 19.31 4.61 12.85
CA GLU A 5 20.29 4.25 13.89
C GLU A 5 20.38 5.33 14.97
N LYS A 6 20.42 6.61 14.58
CA LYS A 6 20.44 7.74 15.53
C LYS A 6 19.21 7.77 16.45
N ASN A 7 18.03 7.47 15.90
CA ASN A 7 16.77 7.51 16.64
C ASN A 7 16.34 6.14 17.19
N ASN A 8 17.18 5.11 17.08
CA ASN A 8 16.87 3.74 17.50
C ASN A 8 15.57 3.18 16.85
N TRP A 9 15.34 3.51 15.59
CA TRP A 9 14.21 3.01 14.80
C TRP A 9 14.56 1.72 14.07
N LYS A 10 13.59 0.81 14.03
CA LYS A 10 13.64 -0.36 13.15
C LYS A 10 13.20 0.05 11.75
N VAL A 11 14.15 0.13 10.82
CA VAL A 11 13.91 0.58 9.43
C VAL A 11 13.67 -0.61 8.51
N PHE A 12 12.64 -0.51 7.67
CA PHE A 12 12.34 -1.47 6.61
C PHE A 12 12.29 -0.74 5.27
N ILE A 13 13.09 -1.21 4.31
CA ILE A 13 13.09 -0.69 2.94
C ILE A 13 12.75 -1.89 2.04
N PRO A 14 11.63 -1.86 1.28
CA PRO A 14 11.31 -2.92 0.34
C PRO A 14 12.37 -3.08 -0.75
N ALA A 15 12.31 -4.20 -1.48
CA ALA A 15 13.08 -4.35 -2.71
C ALA A 15 12.69 -3.26 -3.73
N LEU A 16 13.62 -2.83 -4.58
CA LEU A 16 13.42 -1.64 -5.44
C LEU A 16 12.24 -1.81 -6.42
N GLU A 17 12.02 -3.02 -6.90
CA GLU A 17 10.88 -3.39 -7.75
C GLU A 17 9.51 -3.18 -7.07
N TYR A 18 9.48 -3.09 -5.74
CA TYR A 18 8.28 -2.81 -4.96
C TYR A 18 8.15 -1.36 -4.52
N CYS A 19 9.18 -0.52 -4.76
CA CYS A 19 9.18 0.89 -4.39
C CYS A 19 8.53 1.78 -5.47
N THR A 20 8.61 1.40 -6.74
CA THR A 20 7.90 2.07 -7.83
C THR A 20 6.50 1.51 -8.00
N ASP A 21 5.60 2.26 -8.65
CA ASP A 21 4.24 1.80 -8.92
C ASP A 21 4.23 0.43 -9.61
N ASN A 22 3.52 -0.51 -8.99
CA ASN A 22 3.45 -1.89 -9.46
C ASN A 22 2.08 -2.51 -9.13
N ALA A 23 1.71 -3.57 -9.86
CA ALA A 23 0.46 -4.28 -9.60
C ALA A 23 0.51 -5.17 -8.35
N ALA A 24 1.70 -5.54 -7.87
CA ALA A 24 1.84 -6.42 -6.70
C ALA A 24 1.33 -5.76 -5.41
N MET A 25 1.60 -4.46 -5.21
CA MET A 25 1.09 -3.70 -4.06
C MET A 25 -0.44 -3.54 -4.09
N ILE A 26 -1.02 -3.44 -5.29
CA ILE A 26 -2.48 -3.38 -5.47
C ILE A 26 -3.10 -4.74 -5.13
N ALA A 27 -2.51 -5.83 -5.61
CA ALA A 27 -2.98 -7.20 -5.35
C ALA A 27 -2.93 -7.57 -3.86
N ILE A 28 -1.83 -7.30 -3.16
CA ILE A 28 -1.73 -7.60 -1.72
C ILE A 28 -2.70 -6.77 -0.89
N THR A 29 -2.92 -5.50 -1.25
CA THR A 29 -3.94 -4.65 -0.61
C THR A 29 -5.34 -5.21 -0.83
N ALA A 30 -5.66 -5.64 -2.06
CA ALA A 30 -6.94 -6.26 -2.38
C ALA A 30 -7.15 -7.59 -1.63
N TYR A 31 -6.09 -8.40 -1.46
CA TYR A 31 -6.15 -9.64 -0.67
C TYR A 31 -6.52 -9.36 0.79
N PHE A 32 -5.90 -8.37 1.42
CA PHE A 32 -6.27 -7.97 2.79
C PHE A 32 -7.70 -7.43 2.88
N LYS A 33 -8.18 -6.68 1.88
CA LYS A 33 -9.58 -6.23 1.80
C LYS A 33 -10.54 -7.41 1.64
N TYR A 34 -10.20 -8.38 0.80
CA TYR A 34 -10.97 -9.61 0.61
C TYR A 34 -11.11 -10.40 1.92
N GLN A 35 -10.01 -10.60 2.65
CA GLN A 35 -10.03 -11.27 3.95
C GLN A 35 -10.92 -10.56 4.99
N LYS A 36 -11.15 -9.25 4.83
CA LYS A 36 -12.03 -8.43 5.67
C LYS A 36 -13.44 -8.27 5.07
N GLU A 37 -13.77 -9.02 4.02
CA GLU A 37 -15.05 -8.95 3.30
C GLU A 37 -15.38 -7.54 2.77
N MET A 38 -14.36 -6.71 2.50
CA MET A 38 -14.51 -5.34 2.00
C MET A 38 -14.65 -5.33 0.48
N PHE A 39 -15.84 -5.63 -0.01
CA PHE A 39 -16.18 -5.62 -1.44
C PHE A 39 -16.79 -4.29 -1.89
N VAL A 40 -16.77 -4.06 -3.20
CA VAL A 40 -17.43 -2.92 -3.85
C VAL A 40 -18.33 -3.40 -4.99
N SER A 41 -19.30 -2.56 -5.37
CA SER A 41 -20.18 -2.82 -6.51
C SER A 41 -19.43 -2.68 -7.84
N GLN A 42 -19.92 -3.34 -8.89
CA GLN A 42 -19.40 -3.17 -10.26
C GLN A 42 -19.61 -1.75 -10.81
N ASN A 43 -20.49 -0.95 -10.21
CA ASN A 43 -20.73 0.45 -10.60
C ASN A 43 -19.71 1.43 -10.00
N THR A 44 -18.66 0.94 -9.33
CA THR A 44 -17.60 1.80 -8.77
C THR A 44 -16.88 2.57 -9.87
N SER A 45 -16.74 3.88 -9.66
CA SER A 45 -16.03 4.80 -10.56
C SER A 45 -14.65 5.17 -9.99
N PRO A 46 -13.68 5.51 -10.83
CA PRO A 46 -12.38 6.00 -10.39
C PRO A 46 -12.50 7.36 -9.67
N LEU A 47 -11.61 7.61 -8.71
CA LEU A 47 -11.49 8.88 -8.00
C LEU A 47 -10.14 9.54 -8.35
N PRO A 48 -10.10 10.47 -9.34
CA PRO A 48 -8.84 11.06 -9.80
C PRO A 48 -8.13 11.94 -8.76
N ARG A 49 -8.86 12.42 -7.74
CA ARG A 49 -8.37 13.19 -6.60
C ARG A 49 -8.85 12.52 -5.32
N MET A 50 -8.40 11.30 -5.10
CA MET A 50 -8.71 10.55 -3.89
C MET A 50 -8.05 11.22 -2.69
N GLU A 51 -8.85 11.60 -1.70
CA GLU A 51 -8.38 12.11 -0.41
C GLU A 51 -8.00 10.95 0.51
N TRP A 52 -7.08 11.20 1.45
CA TRP A 52 -6.72 10.26 2.50
C TRP A 52 -7.36 10.73 3.82
N GLU A 53 -8.03 9.82 4.51
CA GLU A 53 -8.57 10.03 5.87
C GLU A 53 -7.55 9.61 6.95
#